data_AF-A0A917HB95-F1
#
_entry.id   AF-A0A917HB95-F1
#
_cell.length_a   1.000
_cell.length_b   1.000
_cell.length_c   1.000
_cell.angle_alpha   90.00
_cell.angle_beta   90.00
_cell.angle_gamma   90.00
#
_symmetry.space_group_name_H-M   'P 1'
#
loop_
_entity.id
_entity.type
_entity.pdbx_description
1 polymer ?
#
loop_
_entity_poly.entity_id
_entity_poly.type
_entity_poly.pdbx_seq_one_letter_code
_entity_poly.pdbx_strand_id
1 'polypeptide(L)'
;MDLPLSVLVRIAPDHSRVRLLTTGCLTETNQRTLYPLIRRMRSLTADTEVVIDLTGIDHLEGAALDLLCWEVEHDQLEAHTQPVRVVLTQPPPAGRWPVSPAYRTGSTAWTRPGTEPVLATRFFRSTGGGRHLPGPRARPVRGQTMAAPAARRSPVRTDAVAYGAVFVLVGVLGFVPGITTGYDSLRFAGHSSEALLLGVFQVSILHNLLHLLYGIVGLALARTLSGARAYLRWGGAIYLLLWLYGLVIDKESTANVVPVNSADDWLHLLLGATMVGLSCLGREPAARSTTGPDY
;
A
#
# COMPACT_ATOMS: atom_id res chain seq x y z
N MET A 1 -2.23 12.61 -20.61
CA MET A 1 -0.77 12.78 -20.52
C MET A 1 -0.49 13.06 -19.06
N ASP A 2 -0.02 12.06 -18.30
CA ASP A 2 0.38 12.31 -16.91
C ASP A 2 1.71 13.05 -16.96
N LEU A 3 1.63 14.36 -16.80
CA LEU A 3 2.80 15.21 -16.80
C LEU A 3 3.67 14.86 -15.59
N PRO A 4 4.99 14.67 -15.78
CA PRO A 4 5.87 14.17 -14.73
C PRO A 4 5.98 15.18 -13.59
N LEU A 5 5.82 14.69 -12.35
CA LEU A 5 6.16 15.46 -11.15
C LEU A 5 7.67 15.31 -10.90
N SER A 6 8.38 16.42 -10.88
CA SER A 6 9.82 16.45 -10.57
C SER A 6 10.05 17.07 -9.21
N VAL A 7 10.90 16.45 -8.39
CA VAL A 7 11.17 16.92 -7.04
C VAL A 7 12.67 17.04 -6.86
N LEU A 8 13.13 18.27 -6.67
CA LEU A 8 14.51 18.59 -6.37
C LEU A 8 14.65 18.86 -4.87
N VAL A 9 15.50 18.08 -4.20
CA VAL A 9 15.77 18.26 -2.78
C VAL A 9 17.02 19.12 -2.61
N ARG A 10 16.89 20.21 -1.86
CA ARG A 10 18.00 21.07 -1.43
C ARG A 10 18.13 21.02 0.07
N ILE A 11 19.34 20.86 0.57
CA ILE A 11 19.64 20.83 2.01
C ILE A 11 20.53 22.03 2.28
N ALA A 12 20.21 22.81 3.30
CA ALA A 12 21.04 23.93 3.71
C ALA A 12 22.37 23.40 4.29
N PRO A 13 23.50 24.13 4.13
CA PRO A 13 24.82 23.67 4.62
C PRO A 13 24.87 23.41 6.13
N ASP A 14 24.03 24.12 6.89
CA ASP A 14 23.87 23.99 8.34
C ASP A 14 22.93 22.86 8.77
N HIS A 15 22.37 22.11 7.81
CA HIS A 15 21.37 21.05 8.00
C HIS A 15 20.09 21.48 8.74
N SER A 16 19.89 22.78 8.96
CA SER A 16 18.73 23.32 9.69
C SER A 16 17.45 23.26 8.85
N ARG A 17 17.59 23.19 7.51
CA ARG A 17 16.46 23.26 6.57
C ARG A 17 16.65 22.37 5.35
N VAL A 18 15.57 21.72 4.91
CA VAL A 18 15.48 20.95 3.67
C VAL A 18 14.32 21.48 2.83
N ARG A 19 14.57 21.83 1.56
CA ARG A 19 13.57 22.35 0.62
C ARG A 19 13.31 21.38 -0.53
N LEU A 20 12.04 21.06 -0.76
CA LEU A 20 11.56 20.23 -1.85
C LEU A 20 10.98 21.13 -2.93
N LEU A 21 11.78 21.44 -3.93
CA LEU A 21 11.36 22.17 -5.11
C LEU A 21 10.58 21.21 -6.02
N THR A 22 9.27 21.38 -6.06
CA THR A 22 8.38 20.53 -6.82
C THR A 22 7.97 21.25 -8.10
N THR A 23 8.17 20.61 -9.25
CA THR A 23 7.83 21.13 -10.57
C THR A 23 7.05 20.11 -11.38
N GLY A 24 6.38 20.55 -12.44
CA GLY A 24 5.50 19.71 -13.24
C GLY A 24 4.05 19.78 -12.73
N CYS A 25 3.34 18.65 -12.76
CA CYS A 25 1.91 18.62 -12.41
C CYS A 25 1.69 17.88 -11.10
N LEU A 26 1.02 18.51 -10.12
CA LEU A 26 0.57 17.86 -8.89
C LEU A 26 -0.92 17.55 -8.99
N THR A 27 -1.20 16.25 -9.02
CA THR A 27 -2.53 15.66 -9.23
C THR A 27 -2.84 14.69 -8.10
N GLU A 28 -4.11 14.27 -7.99
CA GLU A 28 -4.54 13.30 -6.98
C GLU A 28 -3.87 11.91 -7.11
N THR A 29 -3.18 11.68 -8.23
CA THR A 29 -2.51 10.41 -8.50
C THR A 29 -1.04 10.44 -8.09
N ASN A 30 -0.39 11.62 -8.13
CA ASN A 30 1.04 11.74 -7.93
C ASN A 30 1.45 12.49 -6.64
N GLN A 31 0.56 13.20 -5.95
CA GLN A 31 0.85 13.83 -4.65
C GLN A 31 1.35 12.83 -3.61
N ARG A 32 0.95 11.56 -3.72
CA ARG A 32 1.45 10.47 -2.86
C ARG A 32 2.96 10.23 -2.98
N THR A 33 3.62 10.68 -4.05
CA THR A 33 5.09 10.53 -4.18
C THR A 33 5.86 11.46 -3.26
N LEU A 34 5.26 12.57 -2.82
CA LEU A 34 5.89 13.52 -1.91
C LEU A 34 5.97 12.97 -0.48
N TYR A 35 4.97 12.20 -0.05
CA TYR A 35 4.85 11.76 1.34
C TYR A 35 6.02 10.89 1.86
N PRO A 36 6.48 9.84 1.14
CA PRO A 36 7.63 9.06 1.58
C PRO A 36 8.93 9.89 1.67
N LEU A 37 9.06 10.92 0.82
CA LEU A 37 10.20 11.84 0.87
C LEU A 37 10.13 12.68 2.13
N ILE A 38 8.97 13.30 2.41
CA ILE A 38 8.71 14.10 3.61
C ILE A 38 9.06 13.31 4.86
N ARG A 39 8.49 12.11 5.04
CA ARG A 39 8.79 11.24 6.19
C ARG A 39 10.25 10.88 6.29
N ARG A 40 10.90 10.55 5.17
CA ARG A 40 12.31 10.18 5.16
C ARG A 40 13.20 11.36 5.59
N MET A 41 12.93 12.59 5.14
CA MET A 41 13.73 13.74 5.56
C MET A 41 13.50 14.08 7.03
N ARG A 42 12.26 13.98 7.52
CA ARG A 42 11.96 14.16 8.96
C ARG A 42 12.65 13.11 9.83
N SER A 43 12.78 11.87 9.35
CA SER A 43 13.47 10.80 10.07
C SER A 43 14.98 10.97 10.16
N LEU A 44 15.58 11.87 9.35
CA LEU A 44 17.03 12.07 9.35
C LEU A 44 17.48 12.94 10.52
N THR A 45 16.69 13.93 10.95
CA THR A 45 17.02 14.81 12.08
C THR A 45 15.76 15.50 12.61
N ALA A 46 15.53 15.46 13.92
CA ALA A 46 14.32 15.99 14.56
C ALA A 46 14.18 17.54 14.46
N ASP A 47 15.32 18.22 14.31
CA ASP A 47 15.41 19.69 14.31
C ASP A 47 15.44 20.32 12.90
N THR A 48 15.33 19.52 11.83
CA THR A 48 15.39 20.03 10.47
C THR A 48 14.03 20.49 9.96
N GLU A 49 13.92 21.77 9.60
CA GLU A 49 12.73 22.35 8.98
C GLU A 49 12.55 21.83 7.54
N VAL A 50 11.41 21.22 7.23
CA VAL A 50 11.10 20.74 5.87
C VAL A 50 10.17 21.72 5.17
N VAL A 51 10.59 22.26 4.02
CA VAL A 51 9.83 23.22 3.21
C VAL A 51 9.47 22.60 1.87
N ILE A 52 8.18 22.44 1.60
CA ILE A 52 7.64 21.98 0.33
C ILE A 52 7.34 23.20 -0.53
N ASP A 53 8.12 23.39 -1.58
CA ASP A 53 7.99 24.50 -2.50
C ASP A 53 7.27 24.06 -3.77
N LEU A 54 6.02 24.50 -3.89
CA LEU A 54 5.13 24.20 -5.00
C LEU A 54 5.07 25.35 -6.02
N THR A 55 5.92 26.39 -5.87
CA THR A 55 5.88 27.58 -6.74
C THR A 55 6.22 27.27 -8.20
N GLY A 56 6.95 26.19 -8.46
CA GLY A 56 7.33 25.76 -9.80
C GLY A 56 6.40 24.72 -10.44
N ILE A 57 5.21 24.49 -9.87
CA ILE A 57 4.21 23.60 -10.42
C ILE A 57 3.48 24.28 -11.59
N ASP A 58 3.40 23.57 -12.71
CA ASP A 58 2.69 23.99 -13.93
C ASP A 58 1.18 23.77 -13.81
N HIS A 59 0.75 22.71 -13.11
CA HIS A 59 -0.65 22.37 -12.88
C HIS A 59 -0.88 21.83 -11.48
N LEU A 60 -1.77 22.47 -10.72
CA LEU A 60 -2.09 22.12 -9.34
C LEU A 60 -3.57 21.79 -9.22
N GLU A 61 -3.91 20.53 -8.93
CA GLU A 61 -5.27 20.14 -8.58
C GLU A 61 -5.55 20.49 -7.12
N GLY A 62 -6.68 21.17 -6.87
CA GLY A 62 -7.08 21.52 -5.50
C GLY A 62 -7.23 20.32 -4.58
N ALA A 63 -7.78 19.21 -5.06
CA ALA A 63 -7.90 17.97 -4.29
C ALA A 63 -6.54 17.35 -3.93
N ALA A 64 -5.53 17.50 -4.79
CA ALA A 64 -4.18 17.01 -4.55
C ALA A 64 -3.47 17.85 -3.48
N LEU A 65 -3.69 19.17 -3.51
CA LEU A 65 -3.23 20.08 -2.46
C LEU A 65 -3.94 19.79 -1.12
N ASP A 66 -5.26 19.59 -1.14
CA ASP A 66 -6.06 19.26 0.05
C ASP A 66 -5.51 18.01 0.74
N LEU A 67 -5.24 16.95 -0.04
CA LEU A 67 -4.67 15.71 0.48
C LEU A 67 -3.24 15.87 1.01
N LEU A 68 -2.39 16.64 0.31
CA LEU A 68 -1.04 16.92 0.77
C LEU A 68 -1.04 17.69 2.09
N CYS A 69 -1.89 18.71 2.21
CA CYS A 69 -2.03 19.53 3.42
C CYS A 69 -2.60 18.72 4.58
N TRP A 70 -3.65 17.93 4.35
CA TRP A 70 -4.22 17.03 5.35
C TRP A 70 -3.16 16.07 5.90
N GLU A 71 -2.36 15.48 5.02
CA GLU A 71 -1.31 14.55 5.41
C GLU A 71 -0.20 15.24 6.22
N VAL A 72 0.20 16.45 5.84
CA VAL A 72 1.19 17.25 6.57
C VAL A 72 0.68 17.66 7.96
N GLU A 73 -0.57 18.10 8.08
CA GLU A 73 -1.17 18.47 9.37
C GLU A 73 -1.32 17.25 10.29
N HIS A 74 -1.77 16.12 9.74
CA HIS A 74 -1.89 14.88 10.50
C HIS A 74 -0.52 14.38 11.02
N ASP A 75 0.51 14.40 10.17
CA ASP A 75 1.89 13.99 10.51
C ASP A 75 2.57 14.99 11.49
N GLN A 76 2.07 16.23 11.62
CA GLN A 76 2.54 17.19 12.64
C GLN A 76 1.95 16.91 14.03
N LEU A 77 0.70 16.46 14.11
CA LEU A 77 0.06 16.10 15.38
C LEU A 77 0.70 14.86 16.02
N GLU A 78 1.27 13.96 15.20
CA GLU A 78 1.90 12.72 15.67
C GLU A 78 3.37 12.88 16.11
N ALA A 79 4.07 13.96 15.70
CA ALA A 79 5.52 14.08 15.89
C ALA A 79 5.94 15.45 16.46
N HIS A 80 6.60 15.44 17.63
CA HIS A 80 7.23 16.60 18.29
C HIS A 80 8.47 17.15 17.53
N THR A 81 8.34 17.40 16.24
CA THR A 81 9.42 17.88 15.36
C THR A 81 9.03 19.21 14.72
N GLN A 82 10.00 19.89 14.11
CA GLN A 82 9.76 21.14 13.42
C GLN A 82 8.63 21.01 12.37
N PRO A 83 7.75 22.02 12.23
CA PRO A 83 6.61 21.95 11.33
C PRO A 83 7.06 21.92 9.86
N VAL A 84 6.42 21.08 9.07
CA VAL A 84 6.57 21.05 7.61
C VAL A 84 5.79 22.24 7.03
N ARG A 85 6.46 23.08 6.24
CA ARG A 85 5.85 24.26 5.62
C ARG A 85 5.57 24.02 4.14
N VAL A 86 4.38 24.42 3.68
CA VAL A 86 4.03 24.40 2.25
C VAL A 86 3.99 25.83 1.71
N VAL A 87 4.70 26.06 0.60
CA VAL A 87 4.79 27.36 -0.08
C VAL A 87 4.10 27.28 -1.43
N LEU A 88 3.18 28.22 -1.67
CA LEU A 88 2.34 28.29 -2.87
C LEU A 88 2.54 29.62 -3.62
N THR A 89 2.36 29.58 -4.93
CA THR A 89 2.34 30.76 -5.81
C THR A 89 1.07 31.60 -5.65
N GLN A 90 -0.07 30.97 -5.31
CA GLN A 90 -1.38 31.63 -5.16
C GLN A 90 -2.07 31.13 -3.88
N PRO A 91 -2.92 31.94 -3.21
CA PRO A 91 -3.75 31.48 -2.10
C PRO A 91 -4.70 30.35 -2.56
N PRO A 92 -4.98 29.35 -1.69
CA PRO A 92 -5.97 28.33 -2.02
C PRO A 92 -7.35 28.97 -2.25
N PRO A 93 -8.19 28.40 -3.12
CA PRO A 93 -9.52 28.94 -3.42
C PRO A 93 -10.34 29.10 -2.13
N ALA A 94 -10.91 30.30 -1.95
CA ALA A 94 -11.55 30.71 -0.70
C ALA A 94 -12.67 29.75 -0.27
N GLY A 95 -12.65 29.33 0.99
CA GLY A 95 -13.78 28.64 1.63
C GLY A 95 -13.53 27.23 2.16
N ARG A 96 -12.30 26.68 2.12
CA ARG A 96 -12.03 25.34 2.67
C ARG A 96 -11.12 25.27 3.90
N TRP A 97 -10.25 26.26 4.14
CA TRP A 97 -9.37 26.28 5.33
C TRP A 97 -9.24 27.69 5.92
N PRO A 98 -9.48 27.89 7.22
CA PRO A 98 -8.92 29.03 7.93
C PRO A 98 -7.40 28.82 8.06
N VAL A 99 -6.65 29.87 7.77
CA VAL A 99 -5.22 30.12 8.07
C VAL A 99 -4.55 29.21 9.13
N SER A 100 -4.27 27.97 8.77
CA SER A 100 -3.33 27.10 9.49
C SER A 100 -1.89 27.61 9.28
N PRO A 101 -1.00 27.55 10.29
CA PRO A 101 0.41 27.93 10.16
C PRO A 101 1.22 27.09 9.15
N ALA A 102 0.60 26.03 8.59
CA ALA A 102 1.16 25.12 7.60
C ALA A 102 1.35 25.72 6.20
N TYR A 103 0.69 26.84 5.88
CA TYR A 103 0.84 27.49 4.58
C TYR A 103 1.24 28.97 4.70
N ARG A 104 2.17 29.40 3.83
CA ARG A 104 2.46 30.81 3.60
C ARG A 104 2.29 31.11 2.12
N THR A 105 1.41 32.05 1.81
CA THR A 105 1.30 32.63 0.47
C THR A 105 2.40 33.66 0.31
N GLY A 106 3.19 33.52 -0.76
CA GLY A 106 4.25 34.47 -1.06
C GLY A 106 5.55 33.79 -1.50
N SER A 107 6.34 34.57 -2.23
CA SER A 107 7.68 34.20 -2.65
C SER A 107 8.58 34.05 -1.41
N THR A 108 8.90 32.82 -1.02
CA THR A 108 10.15 32.58 -0.29
C THR A 108 11.28 32.50 -1.31
N ALA A 109 11.48 33.57 -2.08
CA ALA A 109 12.64 33.71 -2.93
C ALA A 109 13.87 33.51 -2.04
N TRP A 110 14.47 32.33 -2.15
CA TRP A 110 15.90 32.19 -1.96
C TRP A 110 16.47 33.02 -3.09
N THR A 111 16.85 34.26 -2.79
CA THR A 111 17.54 35.14 -3.73
C THR A 111 18.71 34.34 -4.30
N ARG A 112 18.61 33.90 -5.57
CA ARG A 112 19.81 33.49 -6.30
C ARG A 112 20.73 34.73 -6.36
N PRO A 113 22.06 34.60 -6.22
CA PRO A 113 22.87 33.57 -6.87
C PRO A 113 24.05 33.00 -6.05
N GLY A 114 24.60 31.86 -6.50
CA GLY A 114 25.98 31.43 -6.19
C GLY A 114 26.11 30.14 -5.38
N THR A 115 26.65 29.10 -6.04
CA THR A 115 27.48 28.04 -5.43
C THR A 115 26.97 27.37 -4.13
N GLU A 116 25.88 26.60 -4.19
CA GLU A 116 25.62 25.59 -3.16
C GLU A 116 25.34 24.22 -3.78
N PRO A 117 25.88 23.13 -3.19
CA PRO A 117 25.89 21.82 -3.81
C PRO A 117 24.48 21.26 -3.95
N VAL A 118 24.08 20.98 -5.19
CA VAL A 118 22.87 20.22 -5.49
C VAL A 118 23.15 18.76 -5.14
N LEU A 119 22.77 18.34 -3.93
CA LEU A 119 23.12 17.00 -3.44
C LEU A 119 22.31 15.87 -4.11
N ALA A 120 21.13 16.15 -4.68
CA ALA A 120 20.38 15.15 -5.45
C ALA A 120 19.28 15.77 -6.32
N THR A 121 19.35 15.55 -7.63
CA THR A 121 18.18 15.69 -8.52
C THR A 121 17.61 14.30 -8.77
N ARG A 122 16.41 14.00 -8.25
CA ARG A 122 15.72 12.73 -8.54
C ARG A 122 14.54 12.99 -9.47
N PHE A 123 14.65 12.46 -10.68
CA PHE A 123 13.56 12.49 -11.65
C PHE A 123 12.60 11.33 -11.38
N PHE A 124 11.33 11.63 -11.11
CA PHE A 124 10.28 10.62 -11.07
C PHE A 124 9.52 10.67 -12.39
N ARG A 125 9.91 9.80 -13.32
CA ARG A 125 9.16 9.56 -14.55
C ARG A 125 8.23 8.36 -14.29
N SER A 126 6.92 8.57 -14.40
CA SER A 126 5.98 7.45 -14.55
C SER A 126 6.29 6.76 -15.88
N THR A 127 6.98 5.62 -15.86
CA THR A 127 7.34 4.87 -17.06
C THR A 127 6.20 3.94 -17.48
N GLY A 128 5.34 4.43 -18.37
CA GLY A 128 4.69 3.58 -19.37
C GLY A 128 5.67 3.35 -20.52
N GLY A 129 6.02 2.09 -20.80
CA GLY A 129 7.09 1.71 -21.72
C GLY A 129 6.85 2.04 -23.20
N GLY A 130 7.95 2.23 -23.93
CA GLY A 130 7.99 2.30 -25.40
C GLY A 130 9.17 3.15 -25.93
N ARG A 131 10.16 2.52 -26.56
CA ARG A 131 11.33 3.16 -27.20
C ARG A 131 10.95 3.75 -28.57
N HIS A 132 11.22 5.03 -28.83
CA HIS A 132 11.88 5.56 -30.06
C HIS A 132 12.14 7.08 -29.92
N LEU A 133 13.35 7.56 -30.26
CA LEU A 133 13.74 8.98 -30.43
C LEU A 133 13.37 9.51 -31.86
N PRO A 134 13.64 10.78 -32.24
CA PRO A 134 12.93 12.02 -31.89
C PRO A 134 12.46 12.82 -33.14
N GLY A 135 11.59 13.83 -32.97
CA GLY A 135 11.31 14.83 -34.00
C GLY A 135 10.20 15.82 -33.63
N PRO A 136 10.37 17.15 -33.78
CA PRO A 136 9.37 18.14 -33.40
C PRO A 136 8.46 18.50 -34.60
N ARG A 137 7.14 18.50 -34.39
CA ARG A 137 6.20 19.46 -35.01
C ARG A 137 4.76 19.24 -34.53
N ALA A 138 4.15 20.34 -34.11
CA ALA A 138 2.78 20.45 -33.67
C ALA A 138 1.78 20.45 -34.86
N ARG A 139 0.62 19.80 -34.69
CA ARG A 139 -0.72 20.21 -35.20
C ARG A 139 -1.83 19.25 -34.71
N PRO A 140 -3.13 19.65 -34.75
CA PRO A 140 -4.05 19.55 -33.63
C PRO A 140 -4.87 18.26 -33.60
N VAL A 141 -5.26 17.87 -32.38
CA VAL A 141 -6.00 16.66 -32.04
C VAL A 141 -7.48 16.80 -32.41
N ARG A 142 -7.95 15.95 -33.33
CA ARG A 142 -9.38 15.66 -33.55
C ARG A 142 -9.78 14.55 -32.58
N GLY A 143 -10.87 14.79 -31.84
CA GLY A 143 -11.33 13.95 -30.75
C GLY A 143 -11.46 12.47 -31.11
N GLN A 144 -10.69 11.65 -30.40
CA GLN A 144 -11.01 10.25 -30.18
C GLN A 144 -11.24 10.10 -28.68
N THR A 145 -12.49 9.82 -28.31
CA THR A 145 -12.85 9.39 -26.96
C THR A 145 -12.17 8.04 -26.71
N MET A 146 -10.91 8.06 -26.26
CA MET A 146 -10.28 6.86 -25.74
C MET A 146 -10.97 6.51 -24.43
N ALA A 147 -11.71 5.41 -24.44
CA ALA A 147 -12.21 4.78 -23.23
C ALA A 147 -11.09 4.71 -22.19
N ALA A 148 -11.38 5.18 -20.98
CA ALA A 148 -10.43 5.23 -19.88
C ALA A 148 -9.77 3.85 -19.68
N PRO A 149 -8.44 3.75 -19.57
CA PRO A 149 -7.79 2.49 -19.28
C PRO A 149 -8.27 2.01 -17.91
N ALA A 150 -8.92 0.84 -17.87
CA ALA A 150 -9.38 0.22 -16.63
C ALA A 150 -8.24 0.21 -15.62
N ALA A 151 -8.45 0.83 -14.45
CA ALA A 151 -7.49 0.92 -13.37
C ALA A 151 -6.85 -0.45 -13.12
N ARG A 152 -5.56 -0.62 -13.45
CA ARG A 152 -4.85 -1.88 -13.19
C ARG A 152 -4.82 -2.09 -11.68
N ARG A 153 -5.69 -2.98 -11.19
CA ARG A 153 -5.71 -3.40 -9.79
C ARG A 153 -4.34 -3.97 -9.45
N SER A 154 -3.79 -3.62 -8.29
CA SER A 154 -2.57 -4.25 -7.78
C SER A 154 -2.81 -5.76 -7.65
N PRO A 155 -1.97 -6.63 -8.25
CA PRO A 155 -2.14 -8.08 -8.18
C PRO A 155 -2.21 -8.60 -6.74
N VAL A 156 -1.26 -8.16 -5.90
CA VAL A 156 -1.20 -8.52 -4.47
C VAL A 156 -2.47 -8.14 -3.69
N ARG A 157 -3.06 -6.98 -4.01
CA ARG A 157 -4.33 -6.57 -3.39
C ARG A 157 -5.49 -7.45 -3.85
N THR A 158 -5.48 -7.81 -5.13
CA THR A 158 -6.49 -8.70 -5.72
C THR A 158 -6.41 -10.09 -5.09
N ASP A 159 -5.20 -10.61 -4.92
CA ASP A 159 -4.95 -11.89 -4.25
C ASP A 159 -5.45 -11.85 -2.80
N ALA A 160 -5.08 -10.82 -2.03
CA ALA A 160 -5.52 -10.67 -0.64
C ALA A 160 -7.05 -10.58 -0.52
N VAL A 161 -7.72 -9.86 -1.44
CA VAL A 161 -9.19 -9.82 -1.51
C VAL A 161 -9.75 -11.19 -1.85
N ALA A 162 -9.15 -11.91 -2.80
CA ALA A 162 -9.62 -13.24 -3.20
C ALA A 162 -9.55 -14.23 -2.03
N TYR A 163 -8.41 -14.34 -1.34
CA TYR A 163 -8.29 -15.18 -0.14
C TYR A 163 -9.29 -14.77 0.94
N GLY A 164 -9.37 -13.47 1.26
CA GLY A 164 -10.30 -12.98 2.28
C GLY A 164 -11.75 -13.32 1.96
N ALA A 165 -12.17 -13.12 0.70
CA ALA A 165 -13.51 -13.44 0.24
C ALA A 165 -13.81 -14.94 0.28
N VAL A 166 -12.85 -15.78 -0.12
CA VAL A 166 -12.99 -17.25 -0.05
C VAL A 166 -13.14 -17.70 1.40
N PHE A 167 -12.35 -17.18 2.34
CA PHE A 167 -12.49 -17.54 3.76
C PHE A 167 -13.82 -17.09 4.36
N VAL A 168 -14.31 -15.90 4.01
CA VAL A 168 -15.65 -15.47 4.42
C VAL A 168 -16.70 -16.41 3.84
N LEU A 169 -16.61 -16.74 2.54
CA LEU A 169 -17.56 -17.64 1.89
C LEU A 169 -17.57 -19.01 2.57
N VAL A 170 -16.40 -19.63 2.75
CA VAL A 170 -16.25 -20.93 3.41
C VAL A 170 -16.79 -20.90 4.84
N GLY A 171 -16.47 -19.84 5.60
CA GLY A 171 -16.97 -19.67 6.96
C GLY A 171 -18.49 -19.53 7.03
N VAL A 172 -19.13 -18.89 6.03
CA VAL A 172 -20.60 -18.86 5.92
C VAL A 172 -21.16 -20.23 5.52
N LEU A 173 -20.58 -20.87 4.50
CA LEU A 173 -21.05 -22.17 3.99
C LEU A 173 -20.96 -23.27 5.05
N GLY A 174 -20.01 -23.17 5.99
CA GLY A 174 -19.91 -24.06 7.15
C GLY A 174 -21.18 -24.11 8.00
N PHE A 175 -22.01 -23.06 7.97
CA PHE A 175 -23.29 -22.97 8.68
C PHE A 175 -24.52 -23.29 7.80
N VAL A 176 -24.32 -23.76 6.56
CA VAL A 176 -25.42 -24.03 5.62
C VAL A 176 -25.71 -25.54 5.57
N PRO A 177 -26.87 -26.01 6.07
CA PRO A 177 -27.28 -27.41 5.94
C PRO A 177 -27.31 -27.85 4.48
N GLY A 178 -26.83 -29.07 4.20
CA GLY A 178 -26.75 -29.64 2.85
C GLY A 178 -25.41 -29.38 2.16
N ILE A 179 -24.81 -28.20 2.34
CA ILE A 179 -23.40 -27.95 1.94
C ILE A 179 -22.45 -28.50 3.00
N THR A 180 -22.79 -28.28 4.27
CA THR A 180 -22.20 -28.99 5.41
C THR A 180 -23.04 -30.24 5.69
N THR A 181 -22.46 -31.41 5.44
CA THR A 181 -23.06 -32.72 5.73
C THR A 181 -22.85 -33.08 7.20
N GLY A 182 -23.74 -33.89 7.77
CA GLY A 182 -23.69 -34.19 9.21
C GLY A 182 -23.98 -32.94 10.07
N TYR A 183 -24.77 -31.99 9.57
CA TYR A 183 -24.99 -30.70 10.23
C TYR A 183 -25.46 -30.83 11.69
N ASP A 184 -26.26 -31.86 12.00
CA ASP A 184 -26.75 -32.11 13.36
C ASP A 184 -25.65 -32.50 14.36
N SER A 185 -24.47 -32.93 13.87
CA SER A 185 -23.29 -33.20 14.69
C SER A 185 -22.36 -31.99 14.82
N LEU A 186 -22.71 -30.82 14.28
CA LEU A 186 -21.93 -29.59 14.39
C LEU A 186 -21.82 -29.15 15.85
N ARG A 187 -20.64 -29.29 16.44
CA ARG A 187 -20.34 -28.88 17.82
C ARG A 187 -19.63 -27.53 17.84
N PHE A 188 -19.54 -26.96 19.04
CA PHE A 188 -18.88 -25.66 19.21
C PHE A 188 -17.39 -25.71 18.83
N ALA A 189 -16.68 -26.72 19.33
CA ALA A 189 -15.25 -26.93 19.11
C ALA A 189 -14.92 -28.43 19.32
N GLY A 190 -13.70 -28.83 18.98
CA GLY A 190 -13.19 -30.17 19.23
C GLY A 190 -13.47 -31.16 18.08
N HIS A 191 -12.67 -32.22 18.04
CA HIS A 191 -12.79 -33.35 17.08
C HIS A 191 -14.16 -34.04 17.07
N SER A 192 -14.94 -33.92 18.14
CA SER A 192 -16.29 -34.51 18.22
C SER A 192 -17.32 -33.80 17.34
N SER A 193 -16.96 -32.70 16.67
CA SER A 193 -17.74 -32.09 15.61
C SER A 193 -17.55 -32.87 14.31
N GLU A 194 -18.38 -33.87 14.05
CA GLU A 194 -18.28 -34.73 12.85
C GLU A 194 -18.89 -34.09 11.59
N ALA A 195 -19.29 -32.81 11.67
CA ALA A 195 -19.82 -32.09 10.52
C ALA A 195 -18.72 -31.86 9.48
N LEU A 196 -19.05 -32.11 8.21
CA LEU A 196 -18.11 -32.03 7.09
C LEU A 196 -18.59 -31.02 6.05
N LEU A 197 -17.80 -29.99 5.78
CA LEU A 197 -18.02 -29.08 4.67
C LEU A 197 -17.68 -29.79 3.34
N LEU A 198 -18.63 -29.76 2.40
CA LEU A 198 -18.55 -30.48 1.11
C LEU A 198 -18.32 -31.99 1.27
N GLY A 199 -18.59 -32.56 2.45
CA GLY A 199 -18.33 -33.96 2.77
C GLY A 199 -16.84 -34.31 2.95
N VAL A 200 -15.94 -33.32 3.03
CA VAL A 200 -14.49 -33.56 3.06
C VAL A 200 -13.79 -32.87 4.24
N PHE A 201 -14.09 -31.61 4.52
CA PHE A 201 -13.36 -30.80 5.51
C PHE A 201 -14.09 -30.77 6.84
N GLN A 202 -13.42 -31.11 7.93
CA GLN A 202 -14.10 -31.17 9.22
C GLN A 202 -14.27 -29.76 9.80
N VAL A 203 -15.49 -29.46 10.23
CA VAL A 203 -15.86 -28.13 10.69
C VAL A 203 -16.55 -28.15 12.04
N SER A 204 -16.38 -27.07 12.78
CA SER A 204 -17.12 -26.74 14.00
C SER A 204 -17.56 -25.27 13.94
N ILE A 205 -18.40 -24.87 14.89
CA ILE A 205 -18.77 -23.45 15.04
C ILE A 205 -17.51 -22.59 15.18
N LEU A 206 -16.56 -22.99 16.04
CA LEU A 206 -15.29 -22.30 16.23
C LEU A 206 -14.49 -22.24 14.93
N HIS A 207 -14.37 -23.34 14.19
CA HIS A 207 -13.62 -23.37 12.93
C HIS A 207 -14.21 -22.40 11.90
N ASN A 208 -15.54 -22.41 11.74
CA ASN A 208 -16.24 -21.51 10.83
C ASN A 208 -16.10 -20.04 11.25
N LEU A 209 -16.20 -19.74 12.55
CA LEU A 209 -15.98 -18.39 13.08
C LEU A 209 -14.54 -17.92 12.87
N LEU A 210 -13.55 -18.81 13.01
CA LEU A 210 -12.15 -18.50 12.72
C LEU A 210 -11.96 -18.19 11.23
N HIS A 211 -12.57 -18.94 10.31
CA HIS A 211 -12.54 -18.62 8.89
C HIS A 211 -13.20 -17.26 8.59
N LEU A 212 -14.36 -16.98 9.16
CA LEU A 212 -15.03 -15.70 9.02
C LEU A 212 -14.16 -14.54 9.52
N LEU A 213 -13.63 -14.64 10.74
CA LEU A 213 -12.77 -13.62 11.33
C LEU A 213 -11.52 -13.41 10.48
N TYR A 214 -10.87 -14.49 10.08
CA TYR A 214 -9.66 -14.45 9.27
C TYR A 214 -9.92 -13.81 7.90
N GLY A 215 -11.04 -14.15 7.26
CA GLY A 215 -11.47 -13.57 5.99
C GLY A 215 -11.80 -12.08 6.11
N ILE A 216 -12.54 -11.67 7.14
CA ILE A 216 -12.90 -10.27 7.41
C ILE A 216 -11.64 -9.43 7.66
N VAL A 217 -10.71 -9.93 8.49
CA VAL A 217 -9.42 -9.28 8.73
C VAL A 217 -8.62 -9.18 7.43
N GLY A 218 -8.62 -10.22 6.60
CA GLY A 218 -7.99 -10.21 5.28
C GLY A 218 -8.54 -9.13 4.36
N LEU A 219 -9.86 -9.04 4.24
CA LEU A 219 -10.54 -8.00 3.46
C LEU A 219 -10.26 -6.59 4.01
N ALA A 220 -10.20 -6.45 5.34
CA ALA A 220 -9.88 -5.18 5.98
C ALA A 220 -8.44 -4.75 5.71
N LEU A 221 -7.47 -5.66 5.83
CA LEU A 221 -6.05 -5.41 5.55
C LEU A 221 -5.80 -5.20 4.05
N ALA A 222 -6.57 -5.83 3.18
CA ALA A 222 -6.49 -5.63 1.73
C ALA A 222 -6.89 -4.20 1.30
N ARG A 223 -7.40 -3.34 2.21
CA ARG A 223 -7.65 -1.94 1.91
C ARG A 223 -6.38 -1.17 1.54
N THR A 224 -5.21 -1.58 2.03
CA THR A 224 -3.90 -0.99 1.71
C THR A 224 -2.95 -2.02 1.11
N LEU A 225 -1.94 -1.57 0.36
CA LEU A 225 -0.93 -2.48 -0.22
C LEU A 225 -0.02 -3.12 0.84
N SER A 226 0.33 -2.36 1.89
CA SER A 226 1.10 -2.87 3.03
C SER A 226 0.31 -3.92 3.80
N GLY A 227 -0.97 -3.65 4.07
CA GLY A 227 -1.87 -4.59 4.72
C GLY A 227 -2.09 -5.86 3.90
N ALA A 228 -2.35 -5.75 2.59
CA ALA A 228 -2.48 -6.90 1.70
C ALA A 228 -1.23 -7.82 1.74
N ARG A 229 -0.03 -7.23 1.69
CA ARG A 229 1.24 -7.97 1.81
C ARG A 229 1.42 -8.61 3.18
N ALA A 230 1.06 -7.89 4.25
CA ALA A 230 1.14 -8.40 5.61
C ALA A 230 0.18 -9.58 5.81
N TYR A 231 -1.05 -9.48 5.32
CA TYR A 231 -2.05 -10.54 5.36
C TYR A 231 -1.57 -11.79 4.61
N LEU A 232 -1.07 -11.65 3.38
CA LEU A 232 -0.55 -12.81 2.64
C LEU A 232 0.67 -13.45 3.32
N ARG A 233 1.59 -12.64 3.86
CA ARG A 233 2.80 -13.16 4.50
C ARG A 233 2.53 -13.81 5.86
N TRP A 234 1.96 -13.05 6.79
CA TRP A 234 1.71 -13.51 8.15
C TRP A 234 0.52 -14.44 8.23
N GLY A 235 -0.52 -14.15 7.45
CA GLY A 235 -1.64 -15.06 7.30
C GLY A 235 -1.21 -16.39 6.70
N GLY A 236 -0.39 -16.39 5.65
CA GLY A 236 0.17 -17.63 5.10
C GLY A 236 1.02 -18.40 6.13
N ALA A 237 1.83 -17.70 6.93
CA ALA A 237 2.60 -18.31 8.01
C ALA A 237 1.71 -18.97 9.08
N ILE A 238 0.58 -18.35 9.43
CA ILE A 238 -0.42 -18.96 10.35
C ILE A 238 -0.96 -20.27 9.76
N TYR A 239 -1.26 -20.31 8.45
CA TYR A 239 -1.75 -21.52 7.79
C TYR A 239 -0.70 -22.64 7.74
N LEU A 240 0.58 -22.29 7.54
CA LEU A 240 1.67 -23.25 7.68
C LEU A 240 1.81 -23.77 9.12
N LEU A 241 1.59 -22.92 10.13
CA LEU A 241 1.58 -23.35 11.53
C LEU A 241 0.38 -24.26 11.85
N LEU A 242 -0.80 -23.99 11.30
CA LEU A 242 -1.97 -24.87 11.42
C LEU A 242 -1.73 -26.23 10.76
N TRP A 243 -1.07 -26.27 9.60
CA TRP A 243 -0.64 -27.52 8.98
C TRP A 243 0.30 -28.31 9.89
N LEU A 244 1.32 -27.66 10.46
CA LEU A 244 2.22 -28.32 11.42
C LEU A 244 1.49 -28.80 12.67
N TYR A 245 0.57 -28.01 13.21
CA TYR A 245 -0.29 -28.40 14.32
C TYR A 245 -1.08 -29.66 13.99
N GLY A 246 -1.70 -29.72 12.81
CA GLY A 246 -2.44 -30.89 12.34
C GLY A 246 -1.61 -32.16 12.20
N LEU A 247 -0.33 -32.04 11.84
CA LEU A 247 0.60 -33.18 11.77
C LEU A 247 1.04 -33.71 13.14
N VAL A 248 1.06 -32.83 14.16
CA VAL A 248 1.58 -33.16 15.50
C VAL A 248 0.50 -33.74 16.40
N ILE A 249 -0.75 -33.28 16.28
CA ILE A 249 -1.83 -33.75 17.12
C ILE A 249 -2.40 -35.09 16.64
N ASP A 250 -2.88 -35.90 17.57
CA ASP A 250 -3.83 -36.97 17.26
C ASP A 250 -5.20 -36.36 16.93
N LYS A 251 -5.74 -36.71 15.77
CA LYS A 251 -6.99 -36.16 15.24
C LYS A 251 -8.21 -36.58 16.05
N GLU A 252 -8.14 -37.72 16.72
CA GLU A 252 -9.22 -38.25 17.57
C GLU A 252 -9.12 -37.83 19.04
N SER A 253 -8.11 -37.00 19.36
CA SER A 253 -7.85 -36.54 20.73
C SER A 253 -8.49 -35.19 21.00
N THR A 254 -8.75 -34.92 22.28
CA THR A 254 -9.17 -33.59 22.79
C THR A 254 -8.18 -32.47 22.46
N ALA A 255 -6.94 -32.81 22.08
CA ALA A 255 -5.95 -31.85 21.58
C ALA A 255 -6.40 -31.15 20.29
N ASN A 256 -7.30 -31.76 19.51
CA ASN A 256 -7.86 -31.24 18.26
C ASN A 256 -9.01 -30.26 18.53
N VAL A 257 -8.69 -29.10 19.12
CA VAL A 257 -9.65 -28.08 19.55
C VAL A 257 -10.34 -27.40 18.37
N VAL A 258 -9.62 -27.22 17.26
CA VAL A 258 -10.19 -26.84 15.96
C VAL A 258 -10.16 -28.11 15.12
N PRO A 259 -11.30 -28.76 14.85
CA PRO A 259 -11.35 -30.11 14.30
C PRO A 259 -10.77 -30.14 12.89
N VAL A 260 -9.46 -30.33 12.79
CA VAL A 260 -8.74 -30.45 11.54
C VAL A 260 -8.59 -31.92 11.20
N ASN A 261 -8.94 -32.32 9.98
CA ASN A 261 -8.66 -33.66 9.48
C ASN A 261 -7.48 -33.65 8.48
N SER A 262 -7.16 -34.80 7.87
CA SER A 262 -6.05 -34.88 6.91
C SER A 262 -6.28 -34.03 5.65
N ALA A 263 -7.52 -33.85 5.21
CA ALA A 263 -7.83 -32.98 4.08
C ALA A 263 -7.59 -31.50 4.43
N ASP A 264 -7.96 -31.10 5.65
CA ASP A 264 -7.66 -29.77 6.17
C ASP A 264 -6.15 -29.52 6.21
N ASP A 265 -5.33 -30.49 6.63
CA ASP A 265 -3.87 -30.34 6.68
C ASP A 265 -3.27 -30.00 5.32
N TRP A 266 -3.67 -30.73 4.27
CA TRP A 266 -3.22 -30.46 2.90
C TRP A 266 -3.70 -29.10 2.40
N LEU A 267 -4.96 -28.74 2.71
CA LEU A 267 -5.51 -27.44 2.36
C LEU A 267 -4.73 -26.31 3.05
N HIS A 268 -4.42 -26.45 4.34
CA HIS A 268 -3.64 -25.50 5.11
C HIS A 268 -2.23 -25.31 4.54
N LEU A 269 -1.56 -26.40 4.15
CA LEU A 269 -0.25 -26.34 3.50
C LEU A 269 -0.31 -25.56 2.18
N LEU A 270 -1.26 -25.90 1.31
CA LEU A 270 -1.40 -25.26 0.00
C LEU A 270 -1.70 -23.76 0.15
N LEU A 271 -2.65 -23.41 1.01
CA LEU A 271 -3.01 -22.02 1.29
C LEU A 271 -1.82 -21.26 1.89
N GLY A 272 -1.14 -21.83 2.89
CA GLY A 272 0.02 -21.22 3.52
C GLY A 272 1.16 -20.95 2.52
N ALA A 273 1.51 -21.96 1.71
CA ALA A 273 2.58 -21.86 0.72
C ALA A 273 2.26 -20.83 -0.38
N THR A 274 1.04 -20.86 -0.92
CA THR A 274 0.63 -19.93 -1.98
C THR A 274 0.53 -18.50 -1.49
N MET A 275 -0.04 -18.26 -0.31
CA MET A 275 -0.11 -16.92 0.29
C MET A 275 1.29 -16.34 0.54
N VAL A 276 2.21 -17.12 1.16
CA VAL A 276 3.59 -16.66 1.38
C VAL A 276 4.31 -16.42 0.05
N GLY A 277 4.17 -17.33 -0.93
CA GLY A 277 4.76 -17.19 -2.26
C GLY A 277 4.33 -15.91 -2.97
N LEU A 278 3.02 -15.66 -3.02
CA LEU A 278 2.43 -14.44 -3.63
C LEU A 278 2.88 -13.17 -2.89
N SER A 279 3.13 -13.24 -1.57
CA SER A 279 3.67 -12.11 -0.81
C SER A 279 5.10 -11.71 -1.21
N CYS A 280 5.86 -12.65 -1.81
CA CYS A 280 7.25 -12.47 -2.21
C CYS A 280 7.40 -12.07 -3.69
N LEU A 281 6.52 -12.55 -4.57
CA LEU A 281 6.59 -12.30 -6.02
C LEU A 281 6.41 -10.82 -6.42
N GLY A 282 5.91 -9.96 -5.53
CA GLY A 282 5.84 -8.51 -5.74
C GLY A 282 7.17 -7.75 -5.53
N ARG A 283 8.29 -8.45 -5.35
CA ARG A 283 9.64 -7.87 -5.29
C ARG A 283 10.33 -8.07 -6.65
N GLU A 284 10.45 -7.01 -7.46
CA GLU A 284 11.35 -7.09 -8.60
C GLU A 284 12.80 -7.32 -8.11
N PRO A 285 13.58 -8.18 -8.81
CA PRO A 285 14.94 -8.51 -8.42
C PRO A 285 15.82 -7.26 -8.44
N ALA A 286 16.57 -7.06 -7.35
CA ALA A 286 17.56 -6.00 -7.25
C ALA A 286 18.47 -6.05 -8.50
N ALA A 287 18.44 -4.97 -9.29
CA ALA A 287 19.34 -4.80 -10.41
C ALA A 287 20.78 -4.95 -9.89
N ARG A 288 21.44 -6.04 -10.29
CA ARG A 288 22.87 -6.24 -10.09
C ARG A 288 23.57 -5.02 -10.66
N SER A 289 24.27 -4.28 -9.80
CA SER A 289 25.22 -3.25 -10.20
C SER A 289 26.28 -3.93 -11.07
N THR A 290 26.16 -3.85 -12.38
CA THR A 290 27.27 -4.11 -13.29
C THR A 290 28.22 -2.93 -13.18
N THR A 291 29.17 -3.04 -12.26
CA THR A 291 30.41 -2.26 -12.30
C THR A 291 31.15 -2.72 -13.57
N GLY A 292 31.09 -1.93 -14.63
CA GLY A 292 32.00 -2.09 -15.77
C GLY A 292 33.37 -1.52 -15.40
N PRO A 293 34.49 -2.12 -15.84
CA PRO A 293 35.80 -1.55 -15.60
C PRO A 293 35.99 -0.34 -16.52
N ASP A 294 36.39 0.78 -15.91
CA ASP A 294 36.86 1.96 -16.63
C ASP A 294 38.20 1.61 -17.31
N TYR A 295 38.28 1.79 -18.63
CA TYR A 295 39.53 1.85 -19.41
C TYR A 295 39.62 3.23 -20.07
#